data_AF-A0A257R0R7-F1
#
_entry.id   AF-A0A257R0R7-F1
#
_cell.length_a   1.000
_cell.length_b   1.000
_cell.length_c   1.000
_cell.angle_alpha   90.00
_cell.angle_beta   90.00
_cell.angle_gamma   90.00
#
_symmetry.space_group_name_H-M   'P 1'
#
loop_
_entity.id
_entity.type
_entity.pdbx_description
1 polymer ?
#
loop_
_entity_poly.entity_id
_entity_poly.type
_entity_poly.pdbx_seq_one_letter_code
_entity_poly.pdbx_strand_id
1 'polypeptide(L)'
;MRGIIAALVLIVLLFFIVPLAIEGSTDECQALERHAVTNTASKMAGGNTNSTVFKAVNSVGQAAATGTIASTMMRENHPDVSSPISCTWYFWKSIF
;
A
#
# COMPACT_ATOMS: atom_id res chain seq x y z
N MET A 1 -13.88 -15.47 26.17
CA MET A 1 -12.46 -15.04 26.04
C MET A 1 -11.74 -15.69 24.87
N ARG A 2 -11.68 -17.03 24.74
CA ARG A 2 -10.99 -17.70 23.61
C ARG A 2 -11.48 -17.25 22.22
N GLY A 3 -12.78 -17.09 22.02
CA GLY A 3 -13.33 -16.61 20.74
C GLY A 3 -12.99 -15.14 20.40
N ILE A 4 -12.88 -14.28 21.42
CA ILE A 4 -12.51 -12.86 21.22
C ILE A 4 -11.04 -12.74 20.84
N ILE A 5 -10.17 -13.52 21.49
CA ILE A 5 -8.74 -13.57 21.15
C ILE A 5 -8.56 -14.06 19.71
N ALA A 6 -9.28 -15.12 19.31
CA ALA A 6 -9.23 -15.62 17.93
C ALA A 6 -9.69 -14.56 16.92
N ALA A 7 -10.78 -13.84 17.21
CA ALA A 7 -11.28 -12.77 16.34
C ALA A 7 -10.28 -11.62 16.21
N LEU A 8 -9.64 -11.19 17.29
CA LEU A 8 -8.62 -10.14 17.27
C LEU A 8 -7.41 -10.54 16.43
N VAL A 9 -6.92 -11.77 16.60
CA VAL A 9 -5.81 -12.28 15.79
C VAL A 9 -6.17 -12.28 14.30
N LEU A 10 -7.40 -12.67 13.96
CA LEU A 10 -7.86 -12.68 12.58
C LEU A 10 -7.95 -11.26 11.98
N ILE A 11 -8.41 -10.28 12.74
CA ILE A 11 -8.44 -8.87 12.32
C ILE A 11 -7.02 -8.35 12.06
N VAL A 12 -6.08 -8.63 12.98
CA VAL A 12 -4.68 -8.21 12.81
C VAL A 12 -4.07 -8.87 11.58
N LEU A 13 -4.32 -10.16 11.34
CA LEU A 13 -3.83 -10.82 10.13
C LEU A 13 -4.40 -10.20 8.86
N LEU A 14 -5.72 -9.94 8.82
CA LEU A 14 -6.35 -9.29 7.67
C LEU A 14 -5.78 -7.88 7.41
N PHE A 15 -5.45 -7.15 8.47
CA PHE A 15 -4.88 -5.81 8.34
C PHE A 15 -3.59 -5.79 7.50
N PHE A 16 -2.70 -6.78 7.67
CA PHE A 16 -1.45 -6.88 6.90
C PHE A 16 -1.61 -7.64 5.57
N ILE A 17 -2.42 -8.70 5.54
CA ILE A 17 -2.55 -9.56 4.35
C ILE A 17 -3.27 -8.85 3.21
N VAL A 18 -4.29 -8.04 3.50
CA VAL A 18 -5.10 -7.39 2.46
C VAL A 18 -4.29 -6.44 1.56
N PRO A 19 -3.47 -5.50 2.06
CA PRO A 19 -2.61 -4.68 1.21
C PRO A 19 -1.72 -5.50 0.28
N LEU A 20 -1.08 -6.55 0.80
CA LEU A 20 -0.20 -7.44 0.05
C LEU A 20 -0.95 -8.16 -1.08
N ALA A 21 -2.17 -8.63 -0.80
CA ALA A 21 -2.99 -9.35 -1.76
C ALA A 21 -3.57 -8.45 -2.86
N ILE A 22 -3.97 -7.22 -2.52
CA ILE A 22 -4.54 -6.26 -3.49
C ILE A 22 -3.48 -5.79 -4.47
N GLU A 23 -2.29 -5.43 -3.97
CA GLU A 23 -1.24 -4.81 -4.80
C GLU A 23 -0.22 -5.84 -5.33
N GLY A 24 -0.39 -7.11 -4.98
CA GLY A 24 0.48 -8.21 -5.41
C GLY A 24 1.95 -7.98 -5.02
N SER A 25 2.19 -7.45 -3.82
CA SER A 25 3.52 -7.15 -3.30
C SER A 25 3.95 -8.15 -2.24
N THR A 26 5.26 -8.21 -1.96
CA THR A 26 5.83 -9.03 -0.88
C THR A 26 6.08 -8.23 0.40
N ASP A 27 5.91 -6.91 0.35
CA ASP A 27 6.16 -5.96 1.44
C ASP A 27 5.03 -4.92 1.49
N GLU A 28 4.68 -4.46 2.70
CA GLU A 28 3.58 -3.53 2.92
C GLU A 28 3.91 -2.10 2.49
N CYS A 29 5.19 -1.70 2.56
CA CYS A 29 5.63 -0.43 2.01
C CYS A 29 5.63 -0.45 0.49
N GLN A 30 5.95 -1.60 -0.11
CA GLN A 30 5.75 -1.78 -1.54
C GLN A 30 4.27 -1.70 -1.92
N ALA A 31 3.37 -2.32 -1.16
CA ALA A 31 1.93 -2.22 -1.39
C ALA A 31 1.46 -0.75 -1.40
N LEU A 32 1.87 0.02 -0.39
CA LEU A 32 1.54 1.45 -0.30
C LEU A 32 2.03 2.24 -1.52
N GLU A 33 3.27 2.00 -1.97
CA GLU A 33 3.81 2.69 -3.15
C GLU A 33 3.05 2.32 -4.43
N ARG A 34 2.77 1.03 -4.64
CA ARG A 34 2.02 0.54 -5.80
C ARG A 34 0.62 1.12 -5.86
N HIS A 35 -0.04 1.23 -4.71
CA HIS A 35 -1.34 1.85 -4.60
C HIS A 35 -1.28 3.35 -4.95
N ALA A 36 -0.31 4.07 -4.38
CA ALA A 36 -0.11 5.49 -4.63
C ALA A 36 0.20 5.78 -6.10
N VAL A 37 1.03 4.94 -6.74
CA VAL A 37 1.33 5.00 -8.18
C VAL A 37 0.06 4.80 -8.99
N THR A 38 -0.71 3.75 -8.71
CA THR A 38 -1.95 3.44 -9.45
C THR A 38 -2.94 4.59 -9.36
N ASN A 39 -3.12 5.15 -8.16
CA ASN A 39 -4.02 6.28 -7.93
C ASN A 39 -3.52 7.55 -8.64
N THR A 40 -2.21 7.80 -8.64
CA THR A 40 -1.58 8.92 -9.34
C THR A 40 -1.72 8.78 -10.86
N ALA A 41 -1.43 7.61 -11.41
CA ALA A 41 -1.60 7.29 -12.83
C ALA A 41 -3.05 7.45 -13.28
N SER A 42 -4.01 6.99 -12.45
CA SER A 42 -5.44 7.16 -12.69
C SER A 42 -5.82 8.64 -12.74
N LYS A 43 -5.38 9.45 -11.78
CA LYS A 43 -5.62 10.90 -11.76
C LYS A 43 -5.01 11.60 -12.98
N MET A 44 -3.79 11.25 -13.38
CA MET A 44 -3.15 11.79 -14.60
C MET A 44 -3.91 11.42 -15.87
N ALA A 45 -4.53 10.24 -15.89
CA ALA A 45 -5.37 9.78 -16.99
C ALA A 45 -6.83 10.27 -16.92
N GLY A 46 -7.16 11.21 -16.01
CA GLY A 46 -8.52 11.72 -15.84
C GLY A 46 -9.52 10.69 -15.27
N GLY A 47 -9.03 9.72 -14.49
CA GLY A 47 -9.81 8.62 -13.92
C GLY A 47 -9.97 7.42 -14.86
N ASN A 48 -9.41 7.47 -16.08
CA ASN A 48 -9.53 6.38 -17.04
C ASN A 48 -8.33 5.41 -16.96
N THR A 49 -8.55 4.28 -16.28
CA THR A 49 -7.56 3.20 -16.14
C THR A 49 -7.28 2.43 -17.45
N ASN A 50 -8.03 2.67 -18.52
CA ASN A 50 -7.78 2.10 -19.83
C ASN A 50 -6.96 3.01 -20.75
N SER A 51 -6.71 4.25 -20.35
CA SER A 51 -5.92 5.21 -21.13
C SER A 51 -4.48 4.74 -21.34
N THR A 52 -3.90 5.06 -22.50
CA THR A 52 -2.47 4.85 -22.76
C THR A 52 -1.59 5.54 -21.72
N VAL A 53 -2.01 6.73 -21.26
CA VAL A 53 -1.33 7.48 -20.20
C VAL A 53 -1.34 6.69 -18.90
N PHE A 54 -2.48 6.13 -18.50
CA PHE A 54 -2.57 5.28 -17.31
C PHE A 54 -1.62 4.10 -17.44
N LYS A 55 -1.68 3.35 -18.54
CA LYS A 55 -0.87 2.14 -18.71
C LYS A 55 0.63 2.45 -18.70
N ALA A 56 1.05 3.53 -19.38
CA ALA A 56 2.45 3.95 -19.40
C ALA A 56 2.93 4.39 -18.01
N VAL A 57 2.22 5.31 -17.35
CA VAL A 57 2.61 5.82 -16.02
C VAL A 57 2.54 4.72 -14.97
N ASN A 58 1.48 3.91 -14.98
CA ASN A 58 1.31 2.83 -14.03
C ASN A 58 2.39 1.76 -14.22
N SER A 59 2.69 1.30 -15.43
CA SER A 59 3.73 0.28 -15.64
C SER A 59 5.12 0.74 -15.19
N VAL A 60 5.51 1.98 -15.52
CA VAL A 60 6.79 2.55 -15.09
C VAL A 60 6.83 2.76 -13.58
N GLY A 61 5.77 3.34 -13.01
CA GLY A 61 5.71 3.60 -11.58
C GLY A 61 5.67 2.31 -10.75
N GLN A 62 4.97 1.27 -11.22
CA GLN A 62 4.90 -0.04 -10.56
C GLN A 62 6.27 -0.73 -10.57
N ALA A 63 7.08 -0.54 -11.61
CA ALA A 63 8.45 -1.03 -11.67
C ALA A 63 9.38 -0.27 -10.70
N ALA A 64 9.12 1.01 -10.44
CA ALA A 64 9.85 1.82 -9.47
C ALA A 64 9.37 1.64 -8.02
N ALA A 65 8.16 1.11 -7.82
CA ALA A 65 7.56 0.85 -6.51
C ALA A 65 8.22 -0.37 -5.85
N THR A 66 9.28 -0.11 -5.08
CA THR A 66 10.12 -1.11 -4.39
C THR A 66 9.89 -1.14 -2.88
N GLY A 67 9.09 -0.22 -2.34
CA GLY A 67 8.90 0.01 -0.92
C GLY A 67 9.97 0.89 -0.27
N THR A 68 11.04 1.24 -1.00
CA THR A 68 12.18 2.00 -0.46
C THR A 68 11.81 3.43 -0.10
N ILE A 69 11.00 4.10 -0.93
CA ILE A 69 10.61 5.49 -0.73
C ILE A 69 9.63 5.58 0.45
N ALA A 70 8.60 4.73 0.46
CA ALA A 70 7.63 4.65 1.52
C ALA A 70 8.29 4.26 2.85
N SER A 71 9.16 3.24 2.88
CA SER A 71 9.83 2.84 4.12
C SER A 71 10.73 3.94 4.67
N THR A 72 11.49 4.64 3.82
CA THR A 72 12.34 5.78 4.20
C THR A 72 11.49 6.93 4.73
N MET A 73 10.45 7.32 3.99
CA MET A 73 9.54 8.40 4.37
C MET A 73 8.79 8.08 5.67
N MET A 74 8.37 6.84 5.88
CA MET A 74 7.71 6.43 7.12
C MET A 74 8.68 6.39 8.29
N ARG A 75 9.94 6.02 8.07
CA ARG A 75 10.96 6.03 9.13
C ARG A 75 11.37 7.45 9.53
N GLU A 76 11.29 8.40 8.59
CA GLU A 76 11.54 9.82 8.86
C GLU A 76 10.36 10.48 9.59
N ASN A 77 9.11 10.19 9.17
CA ASN A 77 7.91 10.81 9.75
C ASN A 77 7.40 10.10 11.02
N HIS A 78 7.67 8.81 11.17
CA HIS A 78 7.25 7.97 12.30
C HIS A 78 8.43 7.12 12.79
N PRO A 79 9.47 7.75 13.37
CA PRO A 79 10.70 7.05 13.77
C PRO A 79 10.47 6.01 14.90
N ASP A 80 9.39 6.16 15.65
CA ASP A 80 8.96 5.31 16.76
C ASP A 80 8.10 4.11 16.32
N VAL A 81 7.65 4.06 15.07
CA VAL A 81 6.80 2.99 14.53
C VAL A 81 7.54 2.24 13.43
N SER A 82 7.51 0.90 13.46
CA SER A 82 8.13 0.09 12.42
C SER A 82 7.52 0.38 11.05
N SER A 83 8.34 0.52 10.01
CA SER A 83 7.91 0.84 8.65
C SER A 83 6.75 -0.03 8.12
N PRO A 84 6.70 -1.36 8.32
CA PRO A 84 5.58 -2.18 7.84
C PRO A 84 4.23 -1.78 8.41
N ILE A 85 4.17 -1.46 9.72
CA ILE A 85 2.94 -1.04 10.40
C ILE A 85 2.49 0.32 9.87
N SER A 86 3.41 1.29 9.78
CA SER A 86 3.13 2.62 9.25
C SER A 86 2.66 2.54 7.81
N CYS A 87 3.33 1.77 6.96
CA CYS A 87 2.96 1.58 5.57
C CYS A 87 1.57 0.95 5.41
N THR A 88 1.28 -0.10 6.18
CA THR A 88 -0.05 -0.75 6.19
C THR A 88 -1.14 0.22 6.63
N TRP A 89 -0.90 0.98 7.71
CA TRP A 89 -1.84 1.98 8.19
C TRP A 89 -2.14 3.05 7.14
N TYR A 90 -1.11 3.59 6.51
CA TYR A 90 -1.28 4.60 5.46
C TYR A 90 -1.93 4.04 4.19
N PHE A 91 -1.75 2.75 3.89
CA PHE A 91 -2.46 2.09 2.80
C PHE A 91 -3.97 2.11 3.08
N TRP A 92 -4.39 1.66 4.26
CA TRP A 92 -5.79 1.72 4.66
C TRP A 92 -6.35 3.15 4.71
N LYS A 93 -5.56 4.10 5.22
CA LYS A 93 -5.91 5.53 5.22
C LYS A 93 -6.03 6.14 3.81
N SER A 94 -5.38 5.55 2.80
CA SER A 94 -5.51 6.02 1.42
C SER A 94 -6.78 5.54 0.74
N ILE A 95 -7.40 4.48 1.28
CA ILE A 95 -8.64 3.87 0.79
C ILE A 95 -9.88 4.49 1.47
N PHE A 96 -9.79 4.78 2.77
CA PHE A 96 -10.87 5.33 3.59
C PHE A 96 -10.66 6.80 3.95
#